data_AF-A0AAW2NW24-F1
#
_entry.id   AF-A0AAW2NW24-F1
#
_cell.length_a   1.000
_cell.length_b   1.000
_cell.length_c   1.000
_cell.angle_alpha   90.00
_cell.angle_beta   90.00
_cell.angle_gamma   90.00
#
_symmetry.space_group_name_H-M   'P 1'
#
loop_
_entity.id
_entity.type
_entity.pdbx_description
1 polymer ?
#
loop_
_entity_poly.entity_id
_entity_poly.type
_entity_poly.pdbx_seq_one_letter_code
_entity_poly.pdbx_strand_id
1 'polypeptide(L)'
;MSHVFLAKAAPITDNCSEPRWRWFKGCLGALEGIFIDLRVPEQDKGRYYTRKGQIAVNVLGICNLNIQFIYVLSGWEGSVVDSRVLRDAIHRPHGLRVPSGNYYLCDNDYTNADGFLTYHTVVSATS
;
A
#
# COMPACT_ATOMS: atom_id res chain seq x y z
N MET A 1 -6.95 -1.69 16.09
CA MET A 1 -6.51 -1.77 14.68
C MET A 1 -6.58 -3.21 14.22
N SER A 2 -7.33 -3.48 13.15
CA SER A 2 -7.57 -4.81 12.59
C SER A 2 -6.89 -4.92 11.22
N HIS A 3 -6.42 -6.12 10.90
CA HIS A 3 -5.98 -6.45 9.55
C HIS A 3 -6.69 -7.72 9.08
N VAL A 4 -6.90 -7.83 7.77
CA VAL A 4 -7.54 -9.00 7.17
C VAL A 4 -6.87 -9.34 5.84
N PHE A 5 -6.75 -10.64 5.58
CA PHE A 5 -6.38 -11.17 4.26
C PHE A 5 -7.63 -11.69 3.56
N LEU A 6 -7.81 -11.32 2.30
CA LEU A 6 -9.05 -11.61 1.55
C LEU A 6 -8.78 -12.50 0.34
N ALA A 7 -7.93 -12.04 -0.59
CA ALA A 7 -7.50 -12.81 -1.75
C ALA A 7 -6.07 -13.34 -1.60
N LYS A 8 -5.71 -14.35 -2.42
CA LYS A 8 -4.33 -14.80 -2.56
C LYS A 8 -3.53 -13.85 -3.44
N ALA A 9 -2.30 -13.57 -3.03
CA ALA A 9 -1.30 -12.95 -3.89
C ALA A 9 -0.69 -14.01 -4.81
N ALA A 10 -0.56 -13.70 -6.09
CA ALA A 10 0.13 -14.53 -7.07
C ALA A 10 1.07 -13.65 -7.89
N PRO A 11 2.36 -14.01 -8.01
CA PRO A 11 3.31 -13.18 -8.73
C PRO A 11 3.11 -13.28 -10.24
N ILE A 12 3.37 -12.17 -10.94
CA ILE A 12 3.48 -12.19 -12.39
C ILE A 12 4.68 -13.06 -12.79
N THR A 13 4.43 -14.10 -13.56
CA THR A 13 5.46 -15.02 -14.06
C THR A 13 6.07 -14.55 -15.37
N ASP A 14 7.23 -15.10 -15.74
CA ASP A 14 7.87 -14.85 -17.05
C ASP A 14 6.97 -15.15 -18.26
N ASN A 15 6.05 -16.09 -18.13
CA ASN A 15 5.13 -16.52 -19.19
C ASN A 15 3.82 -15.72 -19.22
N CYS A 16 3.74 -14.56 -18.55
CA CYS A 16 2.54 -13.74 -18.56
C CYS A 16 2.20 -13.28 -20.00
N SER A 17 1.09 -13.79 -20.53
CA SER A 17 0.62 -13.45 -21.88
C SER A 17 -0.06 -12.09 -21.98
N GLU A 18 -0.45 -11.51 -20.84
CA GLU A 18 -1.14 -10.22 -20.79
C GLU A 18 -0.15 -9.08 -21.05
N PRO A 19 -0.24 -8.34 -22.18
CA PRO A 19 0.76 -7.36 -22.58
C PRO A 19 0.96 -6.23 -21.56
N ARG A 20 -0.11 -5.90 -20.81
CA ARG A 20 -0.07 -4.90 -19.74
C ARG A 20 0.84 -5.32 -18.58
N TRP A 21 0.86 -6.60 -18.24
CA TRP A 21 1.48 -7.10 -17.00
C TRP A 21 2.83 -7.78 -17.22
N ARG A 22 3.14 -8.25 -18.43
CA ARG A 22 4.38 -9.01 -18.74
C ARG A 22 5.70 -8.34 -18.33
N TRP A 23 5.72 -7.02 -18.18
CA TRP A 23 6.90 -6.24 -17.79
C TRP A 23 7.12 -6.20 -16.27
N PHE A 24 6.10 -6.53 -15.47
CA PHE A 24 6.11 -6.45 -14.01
C PHE A 24 6.37 -7.82 -13.36
N LYS A 25 7.34 -8.57 -13.89
CA LYS A 25 7.72 -9.89 -13.39
C LYS A 25 7.97 -9.84 -11.88
N GLY A 26 7.42 -10.79 -11.13
CA GLY A 26 7.53 -10.86 -9.68
C GLY A 26 6.58 -9.94 -8.90
N CYS A 27 5.83 -9.05 -9.55
CA CYS A 27 4.85 -8.20 -8.87
C CYS A 27 3.66 -9.03 -8.37
N LEU A 28 3.24 -8.77 -7.13
CA LEU A 28 2.13 -9.44 -6.44
C LEU A 28 0.83 -8.63 -6.49
N GLY A 29 0.93 -7.33 -6.75
CA GLY A 29 -0.18 -6.40 -6.63
C GLY A 29 0.27 -4.96 -6.42
N ALA A 30 -0.69 -4.09 -6.16
CA ALA A 30 -0.49 -2.68 -5.87
C ALA A 30 -0.88 -2.36 -4.42
N LEU A 31 -0.18 -1.42 -3.80
CA LEU A 31 -0.32 -0.96 -2.43
C LEU A 31 -0.61 0.54 -2.42
N GLU A 32 -1.60 0.95 -1.65
CA GLU A 32 -2.06 2.34 -1.56
C GLU A 32 -2.54 2.69 -0.15
N GLY A 33 -2.30 3.94 0.26
CA GLY A 33 -2.89 4.54 1.45
C GLY A 33 -4.22 5.22 1.10
N ILE A 34 -5.31 4.83 1.75
CA ILE A 34 -6.65 5.36 1.48
C ILE A 34 -7.18 6.05 2.72
N PHE A 35 -7.55 7.32 2.59
CA PHE A 35 -8.21 8.07 3.64
C PHE A 35 -9.73 7.90 3.57
N ILE A 36 -10.34 7.45 4.66
CA ILE A 36 -11.79 7.35 4.81
C ILE A 36 -12.25 8.42 5.80
N ASP A 37 -13.12 9.30 5.35
CA ASP A 37 -13.68 10.36 6.19
C ASP A 37 -14.42 9.79 7.40
N LEU A 38 -14.24 10.41 8.56
CA LEU A 38 -15.00 10.09 9.76
C LEU A 38 -15.41 11.34 10.54
N ARG A 39 -16.35 11.14 11.46
CA ARG A 39 -16.73 12.14 12.45
C ARG A 39 -16.21 11.70 13.80
N VAL A 40 -15.47 12.60 14.46
CA VAL A 40 -14.96 12.41 15.82
C VAL A 40 -15.30 13.62 16.67
N PRO A 41 -15.34 13.48 18.01
CA PRO A 41 -15.45 14.61 18.92
C PRO A 41 -14.37 15.66 18.68
N GLU A 42 -14.65 16.93 19.01
CA GLU A 42 -13.74 18.05 18.77
C GLU A 42 -12.36 17.82 19.38
N GLN A 43 -12.31 17.24 20.59
CA GLN A 43 -11.04 16.95 21.29
C GLN A 43 -10.13 15.95 20.55
N ASP A 44 -10.69 15.12 19.67
CA ASP A 44 -9.96 14.07 18.96
C ASP A 44 -9.58 14.46 17.54
N LYS A 45 -10.20 15.51 16.97
CA LYS A 45 -10.00 15.94 15.58
C LYS A 45 -8.53 16.13 15.21
N GLY A 46 -7.72 16.66 16.13
CA GLY A 46 -6.30 16.88 15.89
C GLY A 46 -5.54 15.61 15.47
N ARG A 47 -5.92 14.44 15.97
CA ARG A 47 -5.28 13.16 15.61
C ARG A 47 -5.65 12.69 14.21
N TYR A 48 -6.89 12.95 13.80
CA TYR A 48 -7.44 12.48 12.53
C TYR A 48 -7.32 13.51 11.40
N TYR A 49 -6.70 14.66 11.68
CA TYR A 49 -6.52 15.72 10.71
C TYR A 49 -5.46 15.33 9.67
N THR A 50 -5.88 15.18 8.42
CA THR A 50 -4.99 14.86 7.30
C THR A 50 -4.27 16.11 6.79
N ARG A 51 -3.19 15.91 6.02
CA ARG A 51 -2.51 17.01 5.31
C ARG A 51 -3.42 17.78 4.35
N LYS A 52 -4.50 17.16 3.87
CA LYS A 52 -5.49 17.77 2.97
C LYS A 52 -6.62 18.50 3.72
N GLY A 53 -6.53 18.62 5.04
CA GLY A 53 -7.49 19.35 5.86
C GLY A 53 -8.77 18.58 6.18
N GLN A 54 -8.77 17.27 6.00
CA GLN A 54 -9.92 16.40 6.25
C GLN A 54 -9.77 15.68 7.60
N ILE A 55 -10.90 15.24 8.18
CA ILE A 55 -10.90 14.34 9.33
C ILE A 55 -11.10 12.93 8.79
N ALA A 56 -10.03 12.14 8.75
CA ALA A 56 -10.04 10.80 8.14
C ALA A 56 -9.27 9.77 8.99
N VAL A 57 -9.57 8.50 8.75
CA VAL A 57 -8.72 7.37 9.16
C VAL A 57 -7.94 6.92 7.94
N ASN A 58 -6.69 6.54 8.16
CA ASN A 58 -5.85 5.95 7.15
C ASN A 58 -6.09 4.43 7.11
N VAL A 59 -6.34 3.91 5.90
CA VAL A 59 -6.50 2.50 5.60
C VAL A 59 -5.48 2.13 4.53
N LEU A 60 -4.55 1.25 4.87
CA LEU A 60 -3.62 0.68 3.91
C LEU A 60 -4.30 -0.50 3.21
N GLY A 61 -4.41 -0.42 1.88
CA GLY A 61 -4.97 -1.47 1.04
C GLY A 61 -3.93 -2.04 0.08
N ILE A 62 -3.98 -3.35 -0.13
CA ILE A 62 -3.20 -4.03 -1.17
C ILE A 62 -4.16 -4.82 -2.03
N CYS A 63 -4.05 -4.68 -3.35
CA CYS A 63 -4.88 -5.37 -4.32
C CYS A 63 -4.03 -6.20 -5.28
N ASN A 64 -4.54 -7.38 -5.67
CA ASN A 64 -3.98 -8.14 -6.78
C ASN A 64 -4.32 -7.49 -8.13
N LEU A 65 -3.83 -8.06 -9.22
CA LEU A 65 -4.05 -7.57 -10.59
C LEU A 65 -5.51 -7.58 -11.05
N ASN A 66 -6.37 -8.35 -10.37
CA ASN A 66 -7.81 -8.42 -10.61
C ASN A 66 -8.59 -7.44 -9.72
N ILE A 67 -7.91 -6.50 -9.06
CA ILE A 67 -8.51 -5.49 -8.18
C ILE A 67 -9.21 -6.14 -6.97
N GLN A 68 -8.74 -7.31 -6.54
CA GLN A 68 -9.22 -7.96 -5.33
C GLN A 68 -8.24 -7.64 -4.20
N PHE A 69 -8.77 -7.18 -3.06
CA PHE A 69 -7.95 -6.94 -1.89
C PHE A 69 -7.25 -8.23 -1.46
N ILE A 70 -5.92 -8.16 -1.30
CA ILE A 70 -5.09 -9.18 -0.68
C ILE A 70 -5.01 -8.91 0.83
N TYR A 71 -4.79 -7.65 1.19
CA TYR A 71 -4.56 -7.22 2.56
C TYR A 71 -5.20 -5.85 2.78
N VAL A 72 -5.82 -5.67 3.95
CA VAL A 72 -6.33 -4.39 4.42
C VAL A 72 -5.89 -4.21 5.87
N LEU A 73 -5.29 -3.06 6.19
CA LEU A 73 -5.00 -2.61 7.55
C LEU A 73 -5.71 -1.30 7.80
N SER A 74 -6.62 -1.27 8.79
CA SER A 74 -7.46 -0.12 9.08
C SER A 74 -7.30 0.40 10.51
N GLY A 75 -7.73 1.65 10.67
CA GLY A 75 -7.86 2.30 11.98
C GLY A 75 -6.63 3.10 12.41
N TRP A 76 -5.78 3.50 11.47
CA TRP A 76 -4.72 4.48 11.71
C TRP A 76 -5.30 5.89 11.68
N GLU A 77 -4.78 6.80 12.50
CA GLU A 77 -5.26 8.18 12.49
C GLU A 77 -4.84 8.90 11.20
N GLY A 78 -5.68 9.80 10.70
CA GLY A 78 -5.44 10.51 9.43
C GLY A 78 -4.20 11.42 9.40
N SER A 79 -3.64 11.77 10.57
CA SER A 79 -2.38 12.51 10.66
C SER A 79 -1.13 11.62 10.47
N VAL A 80 -1.29 10.29 10.53
CA VAL A 80 -0.17 9.36 10.42
C VAL A 80 0.24 9.20 8.97
N VAL A 81 1.55 9.35 8.71
CA VAL A 81 2.14 9.16 7.39
C VAL A 81 2.07 7.70 6.94
N ASP A 82 1.77 7.48 5.67
CA ASP A 82 1.60 6.18 5.03
C ASP A 82 2.77 5.21 5.26
N SER A 83 4.01 5.71 5.24
CA SER A 83 5.20 4.92 5.54
C SER A 83 5.21 4.32 6.94
N ARG A 84 4.62 5.00 7.94
CA ARG A 84 4.46 4.46 9.30
C ARG A 84 3.40 3.36 9.34
N VAL A 85 2.31 3.53 8.60
CA VAL A 85 1.25 2.52 8.47
C VAL A 85 1.78 1.26 7.81
N LEU A 86 2.55 1.40 6.73
CA LEU A 86 3.22 0.28 6.07
C LEU A 86 4.21 -0.43 7.00
N ARG A 87 5.03 0.33 7.72
CA ARG A 87 5.96 -0.25 8.69
C ARG A 87 5.24 -1.08 9.74
N ASP A 88 4.12 -0.59 10.26
CA ASP A 88 3.30 -1.37 11.18
C ASP A 88 2.78 -2.65 10.50
N ALA A 89 2.21 -2.56 9.29
CA ALA A 89 1.73 -3.71 8.53
C ALA A 89 2.77 -4.84 8.44
N ILE A 90 4.04 -4.51 8.20
CA ILE A 90 5.16 -5.46 8.08
C ILE A 90 5.54 -6.09 9.43
N HIS A 91 5.58 -5.29 10.50
CA HIS A 91 6.07 -5.73 11.81
C HIS A 91 4.99 -6.42 12.66
N ARG A 92 3.72 -6.33 12.27
CA ARG A 92 2.62 -6.99 12.99
C ARG A 92 2.79 -8.52 13.01
N PRO A 93 2.40 -9.20 14.11
CA PRO A 93 2.23 -10.64 14.12
C PRO A 93 1.23 -11.06 13.04
N HIS A 94 1.61 -12.03 12.20
CA HIS A 94 0.85 -12.42 11.00
C HIS A 94 0.54 -11.26 10.03
N GLY A 95 1.33 -10.18 10.10
CA GLY A 95 1.20 -9.03 9.23
C GLY A 95 1.64 -9.31 7.80
N LEU A 96 1.76 -8.23 7.02
CA LEU A 96 2.13 -8.28 5.61
C LEU A 96 3.49 -8.96 5.43
N ARG A 97 3.51 -10.01 4.59
CA ARG A 97 4.74 -10.71 4.17
C ARG A 97 4.90 -10.62 2.67
N VAL A 98 6.13 -10.38 2.24
CA VAL A 98 6.53 -10.40 0.84
C VAL A 98 7.45 -11.60 0.62
N PRO A 99 7.06 -12.59 -0.20
CA PRO A 99 7.96 -13.67 -0.58
C PRO A 99 9.24 -13.15 -1.24
N SER A 100 10.36 -13.85 -1.02
CA SER A 100 11.65 -13.48 -1.59
C SER A 100 11.59 -13.44 -3.12
N GLY A 101 12.15 -12.39 -3.72
CA GLY A 101 12.14 -12.17 -5.17
C GLY A 101 10.82 -11.60 -5.72
N ASN A 102 9.87 -11.25 -4.84
CA ASN A 102 8.61 -10.61 -5.22
C ASN A 102 8.49 -9.22 -4.61
N TYR A 103 7.55 -8.42 -5.14
CA TYR A 103 7.30 -7.07 -4.66
C TYR A 103 5.85 -6.63 -4.85
N TYR A 104 5.45 -5.59 -4.11
CA TYR A 104 4.26 -4.79 -4.39
C TYR A 104 4.65 -3.48 -5.06
N LEU A 105 3.85 -3.02 -6.02
CA LEU A 105 3.94 -1.67 -6.56
C LEU A 105 3.30 -0.70 -5.58
N CYS A 106 3.98 0.38 -5.23
CA CYS A 106 3.50 1.36 -4.26
C CYS A 106 3.43 2.76 -4.89
N ASP A 107 2.56 3.62 -4.34
CA ASP A 107 2.51 5.04 -4.70
C ASP A 107 3.84 5.76 -4.37
N ASN A 108 4.05 6.92 -4.97
CA ASN A 108 5.28 7.71 -4.82
C ASN A 108 5.51 8.25 -3.40
N ASP A 109 4.49 8.24 -2.54
CA ASP A 109 4.58 8.61 -1.13
C ASP A 109 5.28 7.53 -0.27
N TYR A 110 5.64 6.38 -0.87
CA TYR A 110 6.41 5.31 -0.24
C TYR A 110 7.88 5.33 -0.67
N THR A 111 8.75 4.73 0.14
CA THR A 111 10.17 4.57 -0.17
C THR A 111 10.42 3.21 -0.79
N ASN A 112 11.29 3.16 -1.81
CA ASN A 112 11.79 1.91 -2.37
C ASN A 112 12.51 1.08 -1.28
N ALA A 113 12.14 -0.20 -1.17
CA ALA A 113 12.71 -1.14 -0.22
C ALA A 113 12.53 -2.58 -0.73
N ASP A 114 13.21 -3.54 -0.11
CA ASP A 114 13.02 -4.96 -0.44
C ASP A 114 11.53 -5.33 -0.30
N GLY A 115 10.95 -5.80 -1.41
CA GLY A 115 9.53 -6.16 -1.50
C GLY A 115 8.55 -5.01 -1.80
N PHE A 116 9.02 -3.77 -1.95
CA PHE A 116 8.19 -2.59 -2.21
C PHE A 116 8.85 -1.68 -3.25
N LEU A 117 8.21 -1.53 -4.41
CA LEU A 117 8.73 -0.78 -5.55
C LEU A 117 7.84 0.45 -5.82
N THR A 118 8.42 1.64 -5.74
CA THR A 118 7.79 2.90 -6.15
C THR A 118 8.36 3.41 -7.46
N TYR A 119 7.49 3.99 -8.29
CA TYR A 119 7.97 4.73 -9.45
C TYR A 119 8.53 6.07 -8.98
N HIS A 120 9.83 6.25 -9.06
CA HIS A 120 10.38 7.60 -9.09
C HIS A 120 10.18 8.12 -10.51
N THR A 121 9.68 9.36 -10.64
CA THR A 121 9.77 10.08 -11.91
C THR A 121 11.21 9.95 -12.39
N VAL A 122 11.41 9.23 -13.49
CA VAL A 122 12.68 9.27 -14.21
C VAL A 122 12.79 10.72 -14.67
N VAL A 123 13.56 11.54 -13.94
CA VAL A 123 14.17 12.70 -14.56
C VAL A 123 14.96 12.08 -15.69
N SER A 124 14.54 12.31 -16.94
CA SER A 124 15.24 11.86 -18.13
C SER A 124 16.72 12.10 -17.89
N ALA A 125 17.51 11.03 -17.75
CA ALA A 125 18.92 11.14 -18.04
C ALA A 125 18.93 11.44 -19.54
N THR A 126 18.98 12.73 -19.85
CA THR A 126 19.26 13.20 -21.19
C THR A 126 20.58 12.56 -21.59
N SER A 127 20.50 11.70 -22.60
CA SER A 127 21.65 11.20 -23.34
C SER A 127 22.53 12.35 -23.82
#